data_AF-A0A377V0A7-F1
#
_entry.id   AF-A0A377V0A7-F1
#
_cell.length_a   1.000
_cell.length_b   1.000
_cell.length_c   1.000
_cell.angle_alpha   90.00
_cell.angle_beta   90.00
_cell.angle_gamma   90.00
#
_symmetry.space_group_name_H-M   'P 1'
#
loop_
_entity.id
_entity.type
_entity.pdbx_description
1 polymer ?
#
loop_
_entity_poly.entity_id
_entity_poly.type
_entity_poly.pdbx_seq_one_letter_code
_entity_poly.pdbx_strand_id
1 'polypeptide(L)'
;MLHHDIHEKLLAYTDRELELLRANYQLCHKFKSHMERRFFKDNYIHIEKQTRFTKIPLHSHGFIELIYIYQGKMHQKINEESLTLGKGEILLINQFARHEIEAAGQNDIIINFIIKTEFFGRLMSLFDENNIISVLSFQQLMAEKNMESIFTLKWGKSTQFKTLCMSSLARSTVITT
;
A
#
# COMPACT_ATOMS: atom_id res chain seq x y z
N MET A 1 -12.46 -19.85 -9.33
CA MET A 1 -12.52 -19.03 -10.56
C MET A 1 -12.17 -17.57 -10.29
N LEU A 2 -12.84 -16.85 -9.37
CA LEU A 2 -12.57 -15.43 -9.09
C LEU A 2 -11.09 -15.03 -8.84
N HIS A 3 -10.30 -15.89 -8.19
CA HIS A 3 -8.90 -15.61 -7.88
C HIS A 3 -7.97 -15.64 -9.11
N HIS A 4 -8.28 -16.44 -10.13
CA HIS A 4 -7.42 -16.57 -11.31
C HIS A 4 -7.56 -15.34 -12.21
N ASP A 5 -8.78 -14.85 -12.42
CA ASP A 5 -9.05 -13.66 -13.24
C ASP A 5 -8.41 -12.40 -12.64
N ILE A 6 -8.42 -12.27 -11.30
CA ILE A 6 -7.74 -11.19 -10.59
C ILE A 6 -6.22 -11.30 -10.77
N HIS A 7 -5.67 -12.51 -10.71
CA HIS A 7 -4.24 -12.75 -10.86
C HIS A 7 -3.74 -12.29 -12.24
N GLU A 8 -4.41 -12.73 -13.30
CA GLU A 8 -4.03 -12.36 -14.68
C GLU A 8 -4.07 -10.84 -14.90
N LYS A 9 -5.11 -10.19 -14.38
CA LYS A 9 -5.26 -8.74 -14.51
C LYS A 9 -4.23 -7.97 -13.68
N LEU A 10 -3.81 -8.50 -12.53
CA LEU A 10 -2.71 -7.91 -11.75
C LEU A 10 -1.35 -8.11 -12.43
N LEU A 11 -1.14 -9.21 -13.15
CA LEU A 11 0.09 -9.44 -13.92
C LEU A 11 0.21 -8.52 -15.14
N ALA A 12 -0.93 -8.20 -15.77
CA ALA A 12 -1.00 -7.31 -16.92
C ALA A 12 -0.29 -5.97 -16.66
N TYR A 13 0.33 -5.43 -17.71
CA TYR A 13 0.95 -4.11 -17.64
C TYR A 13 -0.11 -3.03 -17.63
N THR A 14 0.07 -2.05 -16.76
CA THR A 14 -0.67 -0.79 -16.87
C THR A 14 -0.10 0.05 -18.03
N ASP A 15 -0.88 0.98 -18.55
CA ASP A 15 -0.39 1.95 -19.56
C ASP A 15 0.88 2.66 -19.06
N ARG A 16 0.94 2.98 -17.77
CA ARG A 16 2.10 3.61 -17.14
C ARG A 16 3.34 2.71 -17.16
N GLU A 17 3.18 1.42 -16.90
CA GLU A 17 4.28 0.45 -16.98
C GLU A 17 4.75 0.29 -18.43
N LEU A 18 3.83 0.26 -19.39
CA LEU A 18 4.17 0.22 -20.82
C LEU A 18 4.94 1.47 -21.27
N GLU A 19 4.56 2.65 -20.79
CA GLU A 19 5.30 3.90 -21.03
C GLU A 19 6.74 3.82 -20.51
N LEU A 20 6.93 3.38 -19.26
CA LEU A 20 8.24 3.24 -18.63
C LEU A 20 9.14 2.26 -19.40
N LEU A 21 8.58 1.12 -19.81
CA LEU A 21 9.30 0.10 -20.58
C LEU A 21 9.67 0.58 -21.99
N ARG A 22 8.79 1.33 -22.66
CA ARG A 22 9.06 1.88 -24.00
C ARG A 22 10.12 2.96 -23.99
N ALA A 23 10.12 3.80 -22.96
CA ALA A 23 10.90 5.02 -22.93
C ALA A 23 12.33 4.83 -22.36
N ASN A 24 12.72 3.61 -21.94
CA ASN A 24 14.00 3.33 -21.26
C ASN A 24 14.29 4.31 -20.11
N TYR A 25 13.21 4.77 -19.45
CA TYR A 25 13.18 6.06 -18.76
C TYR A 25 13.23 5.85 -17.25
N GLN A 26 14.33 6.28 -16.61
CA GLN A 26 14.38 6.44 -15.15
C GLN A 26 13.72 7.76 -14.77
N LEU A 27 12.39 7.80 -14.71
CA LEU A 27 11.68 9.00 -14.24
C LEU A 27 11.86 9.15 -12.73
N CYS A 28 12.61 10.18 -12.33
CA CYS A 28 12.51 10.77 -10.99
C CYS A 28 11.11 11.36 -10.87
N HIS A 29 10.18 10.58 -10.31
CA HIS A 29 8.82 11.04 -10.08
C HIS A 29 8.88 12.16 -9.04
N LYS A 30 8.82 13.43 -9.46
CA LYS A 30 8.53 14.51 -8.52
C LYS A 30 7.14 14.22 -7.95
N PHE A 31 7.11 13.61 -6.78
CA PHE A 31 5.91 13.35 -5.98
C PHE A 31 5.28 14.72 -5.70
N LYS A 32 4.39 15.17 -6.59
CA LYS A 32 3.68 16.43 -6.39
C LYS A 32 2.72 16.19 -5.23
N SER A 33 2.90 16.95 -4.17
CA SER A 33 2.04 17.07 -2.97
C SER A 33 0.54 17.24 -3.25
N HIS A 34 0.13 17.44 -4.51
CA HIS A 34 -1.26 17.59 -4.93
C HIS A 34 -2.02 16.28 -5.25
N MET A 35 -1.42 15.09 -5.11
CA MET A 35 -2.13 13.83 -5.37
C MET A 35 -3.21 13.46 -4.35
N GLU A 36 -3.15 13.99 -3.11
CA GLU A 36 -4.15 13.72 -2.06
C GLU A 36 -5.59 14.00 -2.53
N ARG A 37 -5.78 15.01 -3.40
CA ARG A 37 -7.11 15.37 -3.92
C ARG A 37 -7.68 14.36 -4.92
N ARG A 38 -6.87 13.48 -5.53
CA ARG A 38 -7.34 12.50 -6.53
C ARG A 38 -7.78 11.17 -5.93
N PHE A 39 -7.21 10.77 -4.79
CA PHE A 39 -7.51 9.47 -4.18
C PHE A 39 -8.92 9.40 -3.58
N PHE A 40 -9.43 10.53 -3.09
CA PHE A 40 -10.52 10.52 -2.12
C PHE A 40 -11.74 11.37 -2.50
N LYS A 41 -12.14 11.35 -3.78
CA LYS A 41 -13.24 12.19 -4.28
C LYS A 41 -14.52 12.02 -3.44
N ASP A 42 -14.88 10.78 -3.09
CA ASP A 42 -15.98 10.43 -2.16
C ASP A 42 -15.72 9.14 -1.33
N ASN A 43 -14.49 8.59 -1.40
CA ASN A 43 -14.13 7.34 -0.75
C ASN A 43 -13.18 7.56 0.42
N TYR A 44 -13.27 6.72 1.45
CA TYR A 44 -12.35 6.73 2.60
C TYR A 44 -11.10 5.86 2.38
N ILE A 45 -11.19 4.91 1.45
CA ILE A 45 -10.11 4.02 1.07
C ILE A 45 -9.98 4.07 -0.45
N HIS A 46 -8.76 4.35 -0.91
CA HIS A 46 -8.35 4.12 -2.28
C HIS A 46 -7.45 2.88 -2.30
N ILE A 47 -7.62 2.03 -3.30
CA ILE A 47 -6.77 0.86 -3.50
C ILE A 47 -6.11 1.07 -4.85
N GLU A 48 -4.82 0.75 -4.95
CA GLU A 48 -4.08 0.78 -6.21
C GLU A 48 -3.03 -0.32 -6.27
N LYS A 49 -2.66 -0.71 -7.49
CA LYS A 49 -1.47 -1.52 -7.76
C LYS A 49 -0.29 -0.57 -7.92
N GLN A 50 0.79 -0.80 -7.18
CA GLN A 50 2.00 -0.01 -7.33
C GLN A 50 2.60 -0.21 -8.73
N THR A 51 2.99 0.89 -9.37
CA THR A 51 3.64 0.86 -10.68
C THR A 51 5.02 0.19 -10.59
N ARG A 52 5.27 -0.83 -11.41
CA ARG A 52 6.58 -1.50 -11.52
C ARG A 52 7.59 -0.67 -12.32
N PHE A 53 8.87 -1.07 -12.25
CA PHE A 53 9.98 -0.55 -13.07
C PHE A 53 10.42 0.89 -12.81
N THR A 54 9.88 1.55 -11.78
CA THR A 54 10.31 2.90 -11.39
C THR A 54 10.57 2.97 -9.90
N LYS A 55 11.65 3.68 -9.53
CA LYS A 55 11.87 4.08 -8.14
C LYS A 55 10.86 5.18 -7.79
N ILE A 56 10.31 5.11 -6.57
CA ILE A 56 9.59 6.23 -5.97
C ILE A 56 10.60 6.96 -5.06
N PRO A 57 10.96 8.22 -5.35
CA PRO A 57 11.93 8.94 -4.53
C PRO A 57 11.37 9.26 -3.15
N LEU A 58 12.24 9.73 -2.25
CA LEU A 58 11.88 10.09 -0.89
C LEU A 58 10.68 11.05 -0.87
N HIS A 59 9.62 10.64 -0.19
CA HIS A 59 8.38 11.40 -0.05
C HIS A 59 7.72 11.11 1.30
N SER A 60 6.67 11.88 1.60
CA SER A 60 5.76 11.67 2.73
C SER A 60 4.36 12.09 2.27
N HIS A 61 3.32 11.59 2.94
CA HIS A 61 1.93 11.84 2.58
C HIS A 61 1.05 12.01 3.82
N GLY A 62 -0.08 12.71 3.72
CA GLY A 62 -1.00 12.98 4.83
C GLY A 62 -2.03 11.90 5.10
N PHE A 63 -1.81 10.67 4.61
CA PHE A 63 -2.74 9.54 4.74
C PHE A 63 -2.06 8.33 5.38
N ILE A 64 -2.84 7.33 5.76
CA ILE A 64 -2.29 6.05 6.21
C ILE A 64 -2.17 5.14 5.00
N GLU A 65 -1.03 4.48 4.86
CA GLU A 65 -0.78 3.57 3.75
C GLU A 65 -0.58 2.15 4.27
N LEU A 66 -1.44 1.23 3.86
CA LEU A 66 -1.27 -0.19 4.10
C LEU A 66 -0.78 -0.85 2.80
N ILE A 67 0.41 -1.42 2.86
CA ILE A 67 1.07 -2.09 1.74
C ILE A 67 0.94 -3.60 1.91
N TYR A 68 0.46 -4.29 0.89
CA TYR A 68 0.36 -5.75 0.87
C TYR A 68 1.13 -6.33 -0.31
N ILE A 69 2.05 -7.26 -0.03
CA ILE A 69 2.83 -7.94 -1.06
C ILE A 69 2.03 -9.14 -1.58
N TYR A 70 1.28 -8.95 -2.66
CA TYR A 70 0.50 -10.02 -3.28
C TYR A 70 1.40 -11.09 -3.89
N GLN A 71 2.48 -10.68 -4.55
CA GLN A 71 3.46 -11.56 -5.18
C GLN A 71 4.85 -10.90 -5.20
N GLY A 72 5.90 -11.71 -5.14
CA GLY A 72 7.27 -11.23 -5.22
C GLY A 72 7.72 -10.58 -3.91
N LYS A 73 8.39 -9.43 -4.03
CA LYS A 73 8.98 -8.67 -2.92
C LYS A 73 8.95 -7.16 -3.15
N MET A 74 9.14 -6.41 -2.08
CA MET A 74 9.33 -4.96 -2.09
C MET A 74 10.58 -4.61 -1.29
N HIS A 75 11.36 -3.67 -1.80
CA HIS A 75 12.45 -3.04 -1.09
C HIS A 75 12.12 -1.56 -0.90
N GLN A 76 12.24 -1.10 0.33
CA GLN A 76 11.90 0.27 0.68
C GLN A 76 12.79 0.72 1.83
N LYS A 77 13.09 2.02 1.86
CA LYS A 77 13.71 2.68 3.00
C LYS A 77 12.69 3.62 3.63
N ILE A 78 12.45 3.48 4.92
CA ILE A 78 11.58 4.39 5.68
C ILE A 78 12.42 5.04 6.76
N ASN A 79 12.39 6.37 6.78
CA ASN A 79 13.29 7.22 7.51
C ASN A 79 14.75 6.85 7.16
N GLU A 80 15.43 6.10 8.03
CA GLU A 80 16.81 5.65 7.82
C GLU A 80 16.96 4.12 7.73
N GLU A 81 15.86 3.37 7.90
CA GLU A 81 15.87 1.91 7.95
C GLU A 81 15.44 1.29 6.62
N SER A 82 16.25 0.37 6.11
CA SER A 82 15.92 -0.44 4.93
C SER A 82 15.11 -1.67 5.34
N LEU A 83 13.99 -1.88 4.66
CA LEU A 83 13.08 -2.99 4.88
C LEU A 83 12.87 -3.76 3.56
N THR A 84 12.83 -5.10 3.68
CA THR A 84 12.40 -5.97 2.60
C THR A 84 11.16 -6.73 3.04
N LEU A 85 10.11 -6.67 2.22
CA LEU A 85 8.87 -7.41 2.41
C LEU A 85 8.73 -8.46 1.30
N GLY A 86 8.28 -9.65 1.64
CA GLY A 86 7.99 -10.74 0.72
C GLY A 86 6.50 -11.07 0.64
N LYS A 87 6.15 -11.97 -0.28
CA LYS A 87 4.77 -12.43 -0.52
C LYS A 87 3.99 -12.73 0.79
N GLY A 88 2.84 -12.09 0.91
CA GLY A 88 1.91 -12.25 2.02
C GLY A 88 2.21 -11.37 3.23
N GLU A 89 3.33 -10.64 3.23
CA GLU A 89 3.63 -9.66 4.26
C GLU A 89 2.90 -8.35 4.01
N ILE A 90 2.70 -7.61 5.10
CA ILE A 90 1.96 -6.37 5.17
C ILE A 90 2.84 -5.36 5.89
N LEU A 91 2.71 -4.10 5.50
CA LEU A 91 3.30 -2.99 6.21
C LEU A 91 2.28 -1.86 6.33
N LEU A 92 2.27 -1.20 7.47
CA LEU A 92 1.42 -0.04 7.72
C LEU A 92 2.30 1.18 7.99
N ILE A 93 2.09 2.22 7.19
CA ILE A 93 2.87 3.46 7.22
C ILE A 93 1.95 4.60 7.67
N ASN A 94 2.44 5.38 8.64
CA ASN A 94 1.77 6.56 9.18
C ASN A 94 1.88 7.78 8.24
N GLN A 95 0.94 8.72 8.35
CA GLN A 95 0.80 10.00 7.62
C GLN A 95 1.95 11.02 7.82
N PHE A 96 3.07 10.61 8.40
CA PHE A 96 4.25 11.46 8.61
C PHE A 96 5.56 10.77 8.29
N ALA A 97 5.54 9.45 8.02
CA ALA A 97 6.75 8.72 7.71
C ALA A 97 7.31 9.20 6.37
N ARG A 98 8.63 9.34 6.31
CA ARG A 98 9.35 9.63 5.06
C ARG A 98 9.85 8.34 4.48
N HIS A 99 9.52 8.02 3.24
CA HIS A 99 9.95 6.78 2.63
C HIS A 99 10.29 6.92 1.15
N GLU A 100 11.18 6.04 0.70
CA GLU A 100 11.48 5.81 -0.70
C GLU A 100 11.35 4.32 -1.01
N ILE A 101 10.95 4.03 -2.24
CA ILE A 101 10.62 2.68 -2.66
C ILE A 101 11.48 2.37 -3.88
N GLU A 102 12.23 1.27 -3.83
CA GLU A 102 13.01 0.80 -4.96
C GLU A 102 12.10 0.31 -6.10
N ALA A 103 12.64 0.25 -7.32
CA ALA A 103 11.88 -0.21 -8.47
C ALA A 103 11.45 -1.67 -8.28
N ALA A 104 10.13 -1.90 -8.28
CA ALA A 104 9.56 -3.24 -8.27
C ALA A 104 9.86 -3.95 -9.59
N GLY A 105 10.21 -5.24 -9.50
CA GLY A 105 10.53 -6.09 -10.63
C GLY A 105 9.29 -6.60 -11.35
N GLN A 106 9.52 -7.38 -12.41
CA GLN A 106 8.49 -7.91 -13.29
C GLN A 106 7.37 -8.66 -12.56
N ASN A 107 7.74 -9.47 -11.57
CA ASN A 107 6.83 -10.36 -10.85
C ASN A 107 6.41 -9.81 -9.48
N ASP A 108 6.85 -8.61 -9.14
CA ASP A 108 6.56 -7.97 -7.87
C ASP A 108 5.23 -7.23 -7.99
N ILE A 109 4.20 -7.75 -7.31
CA ILE A 109 2.85 -7.17 -7.29
C ILE A 109 2.56 -6.69 -5.88
N ILE A 110 2.54 -5.37 -5.76
CA ILE A 110 2.38 -4.66 -4.49
C ILE A 110 1.05 -3.90 -4.58
N ILE A 111 0.22 -4.08 -3.56
CA ILE A 111 -1.10 -3.47 -3.47
C ILE A 111 -1.07 -2.45 -2.34
N ASN A 112 -1.35 -1.20 -2.67
CA ASN A 112 -1.38 -0.10 -1.72
C ASN A 112 -2.84 0.24 -1.40
N PHE A 113 -3.15 0.29 -0.11
CA PHE A 113 -4.41 0.80 0.42
C PHE A 113 -4.10 2.16 1.03
N ILE A 114 -4.56 3.22 0.36
CA ILE A 114 -4.43 4.61 0.79
C ILE A 114 -5.70 4.96 1.57
N ILE A 115 -5.56 5.19 2.86
CA ILE A 115 -6.66 5.26 3.82
C ILE A 115 -6.69 6.66 4.46
N LYS A 116 -7.85 7.31 4.44
CA LYS A 116 -8.04 8.55 5.20
C LYS A 116 -7.86 8.30 6.69
N THR A 117 -7.13 9.17 7.34
CA THR A 117 -6.76 9.04 8.76
C THR A 117 -7.99 9.02 9.67
N GLU A 118 -9.00 9.84 9.36
CA GLU A 118 -10.31 9.85 10.05
C GLU A 118 -11.08 8.52 9.94
N PHE A 119 -10.80 7.69 8.94
CA PHE A 119 -11.48 6.41 8.73
C PHE A 119 -10.72 5.23 9.34
N PHE A 120 -9.42 5.39 9.60
CA PHE A 120 -8.58 4.29 10.03
C PHE A 120 -9.04 3.63 11.34
N GLY A 121 -9.48 4.43 12.32
CA GLY A 121 -10.00 3.88 13.57
C GLY A 121 -11.21 2.97 13.37
N ARG A 122 -12.11 3.34 12.45
CA ARG A 122 -13.27 2.50 12.05
C ARG A 122 -12.81 1.26 11.29
N LEU A 123 -11.87 1.42 10.37
CA LEU A 123 -11.32 0.31 9.62
C LEU A 123 -10.72 -0.76 10.55
N MET A 124 -9.93 -0.34 11.55
CA MET A 124 -9.34 -1.28 12.52
C MET A 124 -10.39 -1.99 13.36
N SER A 125 -11.49 -1.33 13.73
CA SER A 125 -12.58 -1.99 14.45
C SER A 125 -13.28 -3.10 13.65
N LEU A 126 -13.23 -3.05 12.31
CA LEU A 126 -13.76 -4.10 11.44
C LEU A 126 -12.83 -5.30 11.30
N PHE A 127 -11.54 -5.13 11.58
CA PHE A 127 -10.54 -6.19 11.48
C PHE A 127 -10.44 -7.06 12.72
N ASP A 128 -10.98 -6.60 13.84
CA ASP A 128 -10.61 -7.14 15.15
C ASP A 128 -11.82 -7.22 16.11
N GLU A 129 -12.77 -8.10 15.84
CA GLU A 129 -13.83 -8.43 16.82
C GLU A 129 -13.26 -9.08 18.10
N ASN A 130 -12.02 -9.59 18.07
CA ASN A 130 -11.40 -10.34 19.18
C ASN A 130 -10.20 -9.66 19.85
N ASN A 131 -9.70 -8.52 19.36
CA ASN A 131 -8.48 -7.92 19.89
C ASN A 131 -8.52 -6.37 19.89
N ILE A 132 -9.53 -5.85 20.59
CA ILE A 132 -9.74 -4.41 20.85
C ILE A 132 -8.48 -3.71 21.38
N ILE A 133 -7.59 -4.44 22.08
CA ILE A 133 -6.33 -3.92 22.64
C ILE A 133 -5.33 -3.54 21.54
N SER A 134 -5.20 -4.33 20.46
CA SER A 134 -4.32 -3.97 19.32
C SER A 134 -4.80 -2.72 18.63
N VAL A 135 -6.12 -2.60 18.44
CA VAL A 135 -6.75 -1.43 17.81
C VAL A 135 -6.56 -0.17 18.66
N LEU A 136 -6.81 -0.24 19.97
CA LEU A 136 -6.64 0.90 20.88
C LEU A 136 -5.18 1.32 21.00
N SER A 137 -4.25 0.36 21.11
CA SER A 137 -2.81 0.65 21.17
C SER A 137 -2.35 1.34 19.89
N PHE A 138 -2.82 0.88 18.74
CA PHE A 138 -2.50 1.48 17.45
C PHE A 138 -3.11 2.87 17.29
N GLN A 139 -4.38 3.05 17.67
CA GLN A 139 -5.02 4.37 17.65
C GLN A 139 -4.31 5.39 18.55
N GLN A 140 -3.88 4.96 19.74
CA GLN A 140 -3.16 5.82 20.67
C GLN A 140 -1.77 6.21 20.15
N LEU A 141 -1.04 5.26 19.56
CA LEU A 141 0.24 5.51 18.90
C LEU A 141 0.12 6.46 17.69
N MET A 142 -0.99 6.37 16.96
CA MET A 142 -1.28 7.28 15.84
C MET A 142 -1.77 8.67 16.30
N ALA A 143 -2.36 8.77 17.49
CA ALA A 143 -2.82 10.03 18.09
C ALA A 143 -1.65 10.86 18.67
N GLU A 144 -0.52 10.22 18.97
CA GLU A 144 0.72 10.90 19.35
C GLU A 144 1.33 11.60 18.13
N LYS A 145 0.99 12.89 17.97
CA LYS A 145 1.33 13.77 16.83
C LYS A 145 2.84 13.95 16.53
N ASN A 146 3.73 13.24 17.23
CA ASN A 146 5.17 13.50 17.24
C ASN A 146 6.04 12.31 16.78
N MET A 147 5.45 11.21 16.33
CA MET A 147 6.27 10.05 15.96
C MET A 147 6.30 9.80 14.45
N GLU A 148 7.51 9.87 13.88
CA GLU A 148 7.90 9.23 12.62
C GLU A 148 7.85 7.68 12.72
N SER A 149 6.98 7.14 13.61
CA SER A 149 6.91 5.72 13.91
C SER A 149 6.51 4.92 12.68
N ILE A 150 7.38 3.98 12.34
CA ILE A 150 7.14 2.95 11.36
C ILE A 150 6.54 1.76 12.12
N PHE A 151 5.30 1.41 11.79
CA PHE A 151 4.69 0.21 12.35
C PHE A 151 4.78 -0.92 11.35
N THR A 152 5.87 -1.67 11.46
CA THR A 152 5.96 -2.95 10.75
C THR A 152 5.13 -3.99 11.50
N LEU A 153 3.83 -3.97 11.28
CA LEU A 153 2.98 -5.10 11.66
C LEU A 153 3.22 -6.23 10.66
N LYS A 154 4.17 -7.11 10.98
CA LYS A 154 4.31 -8.40 10.30
C LYS A 154 3.14 -9.28 10.69
N TRP A 155 1.96 -9.02 10.12
CA TRP A 155 0.81 -9.89 10.31
C TRP A 155 1.08 -11.18 9.53
N GLY A 156 1.71 -12.14 10.21
CA GLY A 156 2.11 -13.41 9.61
C GLY A 156 0.93 -14.09 8.95
N LYS A 157 0.99 -14.27 7.63
CA LYS A 157 0.15 -15.13 6.78
C LYS A 157 -1.36 -15.26 7.13
N SER A 158 -1.99 -14.31 7.82
CA SER A 158 -3.40 -14.46 8.24
C SER A 158 -4.30 -14.64 7.04
N THR A 159 -5.01 -15.76 7.04
CA THR A 159 -5.92 -16.15 5.96
C THR A 159 -7.07 -15.15 5.81
N GLN A 160 -7.57 -14.57 6.90
CA GLN A 160 -8.68 -13.61 6.87
C GLN A 160 -8.30 -12.31 6.16
N PHE A 161 -7.10 -11.78 6.44
CA PHE A 161 -6.65 -10.54 5.80
C PHE A 161 -6.43 -10.74 4.28
N LYS A 162 -5.84 -11.88 3.89
CA LYS A 162 -5.71 -12.24 2.47
C LYS A 162 -7.07 -12.30 1.79
N THR A 163 -8.06 -12.93 2.42
CA THR A 163 -9.43 -12.97 1.90
C THR A 163 -10.02 -11.58 1.74
N LEU A 164 -9.83 -10.69 2.73
CA LEU A 164 -10.32 -9.32 2.62
C LEU A 164 -9.65 -8.59 1.46
N CYS A 165 -8.32 -8.58 1.37
CA CYS A 165 -7.59 -7.94 0.28
C CYS A 165 -8.07 -8.44 -1.08
N MET A 166 -8.21 -9.76 -1.24
CA MET A 166 -8.67 -10.34 -2.50
C MET A 166 -10.11 -9.97 -2.81
N SER A 167 -10.99 -9.93 -1.81
CA SER A 167 -12.36 -9.49 -1.98
C SER A 167 -12.48 -8.00 -2.33
N SER A 168 -11.61 -7.16 -1.76
CA SER A 168 -11.57 -5.72 -2.02
C SER A 168 -10.98 -5.43 -3.40
N LEU A 169 -9.95 -6.15 -3.82
CA LEU A 169 -9.40 -6.11 -5.18
C LEU A 169 -10.44 -6.54 -6.22
N ALA A 170 -11.21 -7.59 -5.95
CA ALA A 170 -12.27 -8.05 -6.84
C ALA A 170 -13.37 -6.99 -7.07
N ARG A 171 -13.62 -6.13 -6.08
CA ARG A 171 -14.66 -5.09 -6.10
C ARG A 171 -14.14 -3.71 -6.50
N SER A 172 -12.83 -3.49 -6.51
CA SER A 172 -12.24 -2.18 -6.80
C SER A 172 -11.86 -2.03 -8.27
N THR A 173 -11.83 -0.79 -8.74
CA THR A 173 -11.40 -0.45 -10.11
C THR A 173 -9.89 -0.59 -10.33
N VAL A 174 -9.13 -1.09 -9.35
CA VAL A 174 -7.68 -1.39 -9.42
C VAL A 174 -7.32 -2.26 -10.61
N ILE A 175 -8.30 -3.06 -11.05
CA ILE A 175 -8.17 -4.09 -12.07
C ILE A 175 -8.76 -3.62 -13.44
N THR A 176 -9.29 -2.40 -13.53
CA THR A 176 -10.04 -1.90 -14.71
C THR A 176 -9.38 -0.74 -15.46
N THR A 177 -8.11 -0.43 -15.20
CA THR A 177 -7.35 0.59 -15.94
C THR A 177 -5.94 0.12 -16.24
#